data_AF-A0A7C1KN83-F1
#
_entry.id   AF-A0A7C1KN83-F1
#
_cell.length_a   1.000
_cell.length_b   1.000
_cell.length_c   1.000
_cell.angle_alpha   90.00
_cell.angle_beta   90.00
_cell.angle_gamma   90.00
#
_symmetry.space_group_name_H-M   'P 1'
#
loop_
_entity.id
_entity.type
_entity.pdbx_description
1 polymer ?
#
loop_
_entity_poly.entity_id
_entity_poly.type
_entity_poly.pdbx_seq_one_letter_code
_entity_poly.pdbx_strand_id
1 'polypeptide(L)'
;MKNILFLFLVLAASISAQTPESFKYQAVARDATGDVIAGQTVGILVSILKGNIGGTPVYIETFAPTTNQLGLITLEIGKGTVVSGVFSWIDWGSDSYFIKVEMDAAGGTSYTELGTSQILSVPYALHAKTVESISGSIDSDNYLDGLGGGGIDFSLAGRNPVSLPKPDYNVQEEGKVVVKIRVNREGIVTYAEAGAQGTNTLNKELLEAARKAALKARFNPSTDAASTQRGTITYHFLLQ
;
A
#
# COMPACT_ATOMS: atom_id res chain seq x y z
N MET A 1 28.74 -55.50 -12.15
CA MET A 1 27.48 -54.78 -11.83
C MET A 1 27.87 -53.35 -11.50
N LYS A 2 27.56 -52.39 -12.38
CA LYS A 2 28.04 -51.00 -12.28
C LYS A 2 26.81 -50.13 -12.03
N ASN A 3 26.65 -49.70 -10.79
CA ASN A 3 25.46 -48.99 -10.30
C ASN A 3 25.44 -47.58 -10.91
N ILE A 4 24.49 -47.30 -11.79
CA ILE A 4 24.24 -45.94 -12.31
C ILE A 4 23.36 -45.23 -11.29
N LEU A 5 23.95 -44.28 -10.57
CA LEU A 5 23.27 -43.38 -9.66
C LEU A 5 22.63 -42.24 -10.48
N PHE A 6 21.30 -42.22 -10.58
CA PHE A 6 20.56 -41.09 -11.16
C PHE A 6 20.51 -39.95 -10.13
N LEU A 7 21.32 -38.91 -10.32
CA LEU A 7 21.26 -37.69 -9.52
C LEU A 7 20.16 -36.79 -10.11
N PHE A 8 19.02 -36.69 -9.42
CA PHE A 8 17.92 -35.80 -9.80
C PHE A 8 18.23 -34.39 -9.26
N LEU A 9 18.73 -33.50 -10.11
CA LEU A 9 18.94 -32.09 -9.79
C LEU A 9 17.60 -31.35 -9.91
N VAL A 10 16.94 -31.09 -8.79
CA VAL A 10 15.74 -30.23 -8.75
C VAL A 10 16.20 -28.77 -8.81
N LEU A 11 16.05 -28.16 -9.99
CA LEU A 11 16.33 -26.74 -10.21
C LEU A 11 15.12 -25.92 -9.70
N ALA A 12 15.28 -25.26 -8.55
CA ALA A 12 14.27 -24.35 -8.01
C ALA A 12 14.30 -23.02 -8.78
N ALA A 13 13.44 -22.87 -9.79
CA ALA A 13 13.20 -21.59 -10.43
C ALA A 13 12.31 -20.73 -9.52
N SER A 14 12.83 -19.59 -9.06
CA SER A 14 12.03 -18.59 -8.33
C SER A 14 11.00 -17.98 -9.27
N ILE A 15 9.73 -18.36 -9.11
CA ILE A 15 8.62 -17.77 -9.86
C ILE A 15 8.26 -16.45 -9.17
N SER A 16 8.65 -15.32 -9.75
CA SER A 16 8.12 -14.02 -9.35
C SER A 16 6.69 -13.91 -9.87
N ALA A 17 5.71 -14.03 -8.98
CA ALA A 17 4.34 -13.64 -9.29
C ALA A 17 4.28 -12.10 -9.27
N GLN A 18 4.25 -11.47 -10.44
CA GLN A 18 3.97 -10.03 -10.54
C GLN A 18 2.47 -9.81 -10.44
N THR A 19 2.06 -8.93 -9.53
CA THR A 19 0.68 -8.46 -9.46
C THR A 19 0.30 -7.84 -10.80
N PRO A 20 -0.91 -8.10 -11.34
CA PRO A 20 -1.32 -7.49 -12.60
C PRO A 20 -1.25 -5.96 -12.54
N GLU A 21 -0.38 -5.36 -13.34
CA GLU A 21 -0.21 -3.90 -13.50
C GLU A 21 -1.23 -3.33 -14.48
N SER A 22 -2.51 -3.64 -14.28
CA SER A 22 -3.59 -3.19 -15.17
C SER A 22 -4.97 -3.29 -14.53
N PHE A 23 -5.92 -2.50 -15.02
CA PHE A 23 -7.33 -2.59 -14.61
C PHE A 23 -8.29 -2.47 -15.80
N LYS A 24 -9.49 -3.04 -15.64
CA LYS A 24 -10.53 -3.02 -16.69
C LYS A 24 -11.25 -1.67 -16.71
N TYR A 25 -11.54 -1.18 -17.91
CA TYR A 25 -12.36 0.00 -18.13
C TYR A 25 -13.38 -0.28 -19.24
N GLN A 26 -14.63 0.12 -19.03
CA GLN A 26 -15.70 -0.04 -20.02
C GLN A 26 -16.34 1.31 -20.31
N ALA A 27 -16.57 1.57 -21.60
CA ALA A 27 -17.23 2.77 -22.07
C ALA A 27 -18.06 2.47 -23.31
N VAL A 28 -19.06 3.32 -23.55
CA VAL A 28 -19.89 3.27 -24.77
C VAL A 28 -19.45 4.41 -25.67
N ALA A 29 -18.89 4.08 -26.83
CA ALA A 29 -18.51 5.03 -27.85
C ALA A 29 -19.77 5.60 -28.52
N ARG A 30 -19.88 6.93 -28.49
CA ARG A 30 -20.93 7.69 -29.15
C ARG A 30 -20.31 8.77 -30.03
N ASP A 31 -20.95 9.08 -31.14
CA ASP A 31 -20.56 10.19 -31.99
C ASP A 31 -21.07 11.55 -31.43
N ALA A 32 -20.84 12.62 -32.18
CA ALA A 32 -21.25 13.98 -31.81
C ALA A 32 -22.78 14.19 -31.80
N THR A 33 -23.56 13.33 -32.48
CA THR A 33 -25.04 13.37 -32.43
C THR A 33 -25.59 12.54 -31.27
N GLY A 34 -24.73 11.77 -30.59
CA GLY A 34 -25.08 10.91 -29.46
C GLY A 34 -25.44 9.48 -29.87
N ASP A 35 -25.33 9.16 -31.16
CA ASP A 35 -25.58 7.82 -31.69
C ASP A 35 -24.41 6.89 -31.37
N VAL A 36 -24.71 5.59 -31.23
CA VAL A 36 -23.67 4.61 -30.89
C VAL A 36 -22.79 4.31 -32.11
N ILE A 37 -21.48 4.29 -31.88
CA ILE A 37 -20.52 3.87 -32.91
C ILE A 37 -20.43 2.34 -32.85
N ALA A 38 -21.16 1.63 -33.68
CA ALA A 38 -21.30 0.17 -33.61
C ALA A 38 -20.37 -0.58 -34.58
N GLY A 39 -19.67 -1.61 -34.10
CA GLY A 39 -18.88 -2.52 -34.94
C GLY A 39 -17.65 -1.90 -35.61
N GLN A 40 -17.18 -0.75 -35.13
CA GLN A 40 -16.10 0.03 -35.74
C GLN A 40 -14.89 0.10 -34.82
N THR A 41 -13.69 0.10 -35.41
CA THR A 41 -12.46 0.40 -34.68
C THR A 41 -12.39 1.89 -34.38
N VAL A 42 -12.26 2.22 -33.09
CA VAL A 42 -12.08 3.60 -32.60
C VAL A 42 -10.70 3.75 -32.00
N GLY A 43 -10.10 4.93 -32.12
CA GLY A 43 -8.83 5.26 -31.47
C GLY A 43 -9.12 5.80 -30.08
N ILE A 44 -8.50 5.25 -29.04
CA ILE A 44 -8.66 5.76 -27.67
C ILE A 44 -7.30 6.16 -27.14
N LEU A 45 -7.23 7.35 -26.55
CA LEU A 45 -6.09 7.83 -25.78
C LEU A 45 -6.53 7.94 -24.32
N VAL A 46 -5.79 7.28 -23.44
CA VAL A 46 -6.01 7.34 -22.00
C VAL A 46 -4.84 8.05 -21.36
N SER A 47 -5.13 9.07 -20.56
CA SER A 47 -4.15 9.77 -19.73
C SER A 47 -4.50 9.63 -18.25
N ILE A 48 -3.51 9.28 -17.42
CA ILE A 48 -3.63 9.31 -15.96
C ILE A 48 -3.07 10.65 -15.49
N LEU A 49 -3.92 11.49 -14.90
CA LEU A 49 -3.56 12.79 -14.35
C LEU A 49 -3.40 12.72 -12.84
N LYS A 50 -2.41 13.45 -12.30
CA LYS A 50 -2.14 13.51 -10.85
C LYS A 50 -2.73 14.78 -10.23
N GLY A 51 -3.32 14.65 -9.04
CA GLY A 51 -3.75 15.73 -8.16
C GLY A 51 -5.15 16.26 -8.43
N ASN A 52 -5.45 16.68 -9.67
CA ASN A 52 -6.76 17.25 -10.03
C ASN A 52 -7.16 16.94 -11.49
N ILE A 53 -8.39 17.32 -11.87
CA ILE A 53 -8.98 17.06 -13.19
C ILE A 53 -8.19 17.67 -14.37
N GLY A 54 -7.41 18.73 -14.14
CA GLY A 54 -6.49 19.34 -15.11
C GLY A 54 -5.01 19.14 -14.74
N GLY A 55 -4.73 18.13 -13.91
CA GLY A 55 -3.39 17.83 -13.42
C GLY A 55 -2.43 17.38 -14.51
N THR A 56 -1.15 17.28 -14.18
CA THR A 56 -0.12 16.81 -15.13
C THR A 56 -0.33 15.33 -15.44
N PRO A 57 -0.28 14.92 -16.72
CA PRO A 57 -0.32 13.50 -17.07
C PRO A 57 0.97 12.81 -16.62
N VAL A 58 0.82 11.74 -15.82
CA VAL A 58 1.93 10.91 -15.35
C VAL A 58 2.10 9.63 -16.18
N TYR A 59 1.07 9.24 -16.92
CA TYR A 59 1.08 8.10 -17.81
C TYR A 59 0.07 8.29 -18.93
N ILE A 60 0.45 7.90 -20.15
CA ILE A 60 -0.36 8.01 -21.36
C ILE A 60 -0.20 6.75 -22.20
N GLU A 61 -1.31 6.17 -22.64
CA GLU A 61 -1.33 5.03 -23.54
C GLU A 61 -2.48 5.12 -24.55
N THR A 62 -2.36 4.38 -25.65
CA THR A 62 -3.36 4.30 -26.71
C THR A 62 -3.91 2.89 -26.88
N PHE A 63 -5.15 2.83 -27.39
CA PHE A 63 -5.84 1.61 -27.78
C PHE A 63 -6.54 1.81 -29.13
N ALA A 64 -6.79 0.70 -29.83
CA ALA A 64 -7.60 0.65 -31.03
C ALA A 64 -8.67 -0.46 -30.93
N PRO A 65 -9.60 -0.38 -29.95
CA PRO A 65 -10.63 -1.39 -29.78
C PRO A 65 -11.66 -1.34 -30.92
N THR A 66 -12.26 -2.47 -31.23
CA THR A 66 -13.49 -2.53 -32.04
C THR A 66 -14.71 -2.52 -31.12
N THR A 67 -15.64 -1.59 -31.35
CA THR A 67 -16.88 -1.48 -30.59
C THR A 67 -17.82 -2.64 -30.88
N ASN A 68 -18.67 -3.02 -29.92
CA ASN A 68 -19.77 -3.96 -30.18
C ASN A 68 -20.99 -3.26 -30.81
N GLN A 69 -22.08 -3.98 -31.03
CA GLN A 69 -23.33 -3.44 -31.60
C GLN A 69 -24.00 -2.34 -30.77
N LEU A 70 -23.63 -2.21 -29.49
CA LEU A 70 -24.12 -1.17 -28.58
C LEU A 70 -23.09 -0.04 -28.39
N GLY A 71 -22.00 -0.03 -29.16
CA GLY A 71 -20.90 0.91 -29.00
C GLY A 71 -19.98 0.62 -27.81
N LEU A 72 -20.17 -0.50 -27.09
CA LEU A 72 -19.36 -0.82 -25.92
C LEU A 72 -17.94 -1.23 -26.32
N ILE A 73 -16.96 -0.67 -25.64
CA ILE A 73 -15.56 -1.09 -25.63
C ILE A 73 -15.18 -1.59 -24.23
N THR A 74 -14.28 -2.57 -24.18
CA THR A 74 -13.63 -3.02 -22.95
C THR A 74 -12.13 -2.87 -23.13
N LEU A 75 -11.50 -2.07 -22.27
CA LEU A 75 -10.08 -1.79 -22.26
C LEU A 75 -9.43 -2.42 -21.03
N GLU A 76 -8.15 -2.74 -21.14
CA GLU A 76 -7.28 -3.11 -20.03
C GLU A 76 -6.20 -2.05 -19.91
N ILE A 77 -6.46 -1.04 -19.08
CA ILE A 77 -5.59 0.11 -18.86
C ILE A 77 -4.31 -0.39 -18.17
N GLY A 78 -3.14 -0.01 -18.68
CA GLY A 78 -1.82 -0.56 -18.34
C GLY A 78 -1.33 -1.66 -19.30
N LYS A 79 -2.17 -2.07 -20.27
CA LYS A 79 -1.80 -3.03 -21.33
C LYS A 79 -1.90 -2.42 -22.74
N GLY A 80 -2.13 -1.11 -22.86
CA GLY A 80 -2.18 -0.42 -24.13
C GLY A 80 -0.81 -0.22 -24.77
N THR A 81 -0.77 0.52 -25.88
CA THR A 81 0.49 1.00 -26.45
C THR A 81 0.93 2.25 -25.69
N VAL A 82 2.01 2.16 -24.92
CA VAL A 82 2.49 3.27 -24.11
C VAL A 82 3.00 4.41 -24.99
N VAL A 83 2.51 5.61 -24.73
CA VAL A 83 2.97 6.86 -25.35
C VAL A 83 3.98 7.56 -24.44
N SER A 84 3.70 7.61 -23.14
CA SER A 84 4.56 8.26 -22.14
C SER A 84 4.32 7.72 -20.74
N GLY A 85 5.36 7.80 -19.88
CA GLY A 85 5.32 7.35 -18.48
C GLY A 85 5.49 5.84 -18.33
N VAL A 86 5.51 5.39 -17.07
CA VAL A 86 5.62 3.97 -16.69
C VAL A 86 4.50 3.66 -15.71
N PHE A 87 3.61 2.74 -16.07
CA PHE A 87 2.40 2.45 -15.27
C PHE A 87 2.75 1.95 -13.85
N SER A 88 3.80 1.14 -13.73
CA SER A 88 4.26 0.58 -12.44
C SER A 88 4.87 1.62 -11.49
N TRP A 89 5.26 2.79 -11.98
CA TRP A 89 5.83 3.86 -11.17
C TRP A 89 4.78 4.81 -10.59
N ILE A 90 3.51 4.60 -10.93
CA ILE A 90 2.41 5.41 -10.40
C ILE A 90 2.17 5.02 -8.94
N ASP A 91 2.51 5.91 -8.01
CA ASP A 91 2.18 5.74 -6.59
C ASP A 91 0.71 6.13 -6.33
N TRP A 92 -0.18 5.18 -6.62
CA TRP A 92 -1.62 5.26 -6.41
C TRP A 92 -2.07 5.63 -4.99
N GLY A 93 -1.19 5.54 -3.99
CA GLY A 93 -1.50 5.84 -2.59
C GLY A 93 -1.08 7.24 -2.15
N SER A 94 -0.21 7.91 -2.89
CA SER A 94 0.36 9.22 -2.50
C SER A 94 -0.54 10.42 -2.80
N ASP A 95 -1.43 10.29 -3.79
CA ASP A 95 -2.19 11.41 -4.33
C ASP A 95 -3.53 10.91 -4.91
N SER A 96 -4.37 11.86 -5.32
CA SER A 96 -5.55 11.58 -6.13
C SER A 96 -5.17 11.45 -7.60
N TYR A 97 -5.75 10.46 -8.28
CA TYR A 97 -5.51 10.22 -9.71
C TYR A 97 -6.82 10.32 -10.48
N PHE A 98 -6.73 10.79 -11.71
CA PHE A 98 -7.85 10.98 -12.61
C PHE A 98 -7.56 10.29 -13.94
N ILE A 99 -8.59 9.68 -14.53
CA ILE A 99 -8.55 9.14 -15.87
C ILE A 99 -9.18 10.15 -16.83
N LYS A 100 -8.38 10.66 -17.75
CA LYS A 100 -8.85 11.43 -18.90
C LYS A 100 -8.91 10.50 -20.11
N VAL A 101 -10.06 10.49 -20.77
CA VAL A 101 -10.31 9.66 -21.95
C VAL A 101 -10.59 10.54 -23.15
N GLU A 102 -9.90 10.26 -24.24
CA GLU A 102 -10.03 10.97 -25.50
C GLU A 102 -10.22 9.93 -26.62
N MET A 103 -11.01 10.26 -27.64
CA MET A 103 -11.39 9.34 -28.70
C MET A 103 -11.27 9.95 -30.09
N ASP A 104 -10.80 9.14 -31.03
CA ASP A 104 -10.92 9.35 -32.47
C ASP A 104 -11.91 8.31 -33.02
N ALA A 105 -13.10 8.78 -33.45
CA ALA A 105 -14.17 7.90 -33.92
C ALA A 105 -13.82 7.13 -35.20
N ALA A 106 -12.83 7.59 -35.98
CA ALA A 106 -12.40 6.94 -37.21
C ALA A 106 -11.27 5.92 -37.00
N GLY A 107 -10.79 5.74 -35.76
CA GLY A 107 -9.68 4.84 -35.47
C GLY A 107 -8.29 5.48 -35.59
N GLY A 108 -8.24 6.80 -35.81
CA GLY A 108 -7.00 7.56 -35.98
C GLY A 108 -6.38 8.06 -34.67
N THR A 109 -5.61 9.14 -34.78
CA THR A 109 -4.91 9.79 -33.68
C THR A 109 -5.35 11.24 -33.46
N SER A 110 -6.46 11.67 -34.06
CA SER A 110 -7.03 13.01 -33.89
C SER A 110 -8.09 12.97 -32.79
N TYR A 111 -7.60 12.88 -31.55
CA TYR A 111 -8.46 12.63 -30.39
C TYR A 111 -9.28 13.85 -29.99
N THR A 112 -10.53 13.60 -29.60
CA THR A 112 -11.44 14.55 -28.94
C THR A 112 -11.67 14.11 -27.50
N GLU A 113 -11.61 15.03 -26.54
CA GLU A 113 -11.84 14.72 -25.13
C GLU A 113 -13.30 14.31 -24.88
N LEU A 114 -13.49 13.14 -24.26
CA LEU A 114 -14.80 12.62 -23.85
C LEU A 114 -15.11 12.93 -22.39
N GLY A 115 -14.07 13.05 -21.57
CA GLY A 115 -14.19 13.49 -20.20
C GLY A 115 -13.06 13.00 -19.30
N THR A 116 -13.07 13.53 -18.08
CA THR A 116 -12.12 13.19 -17.03
C THR A 116 -12.86 12.80 -15.76
N SER A 117 -12.50 11.65 -15.18
CA SER A 117 -13.12 11.10 -13.97
C SER A 117 -12.07 10.76 -12.93
N GLN A 118 -12.39 10.89 -11.64
CA GLN A 118 -11.47 10.47 -10.59
C GLN A 118 -11.39 8.95 -10.51
N ILE A 119 -10.17 8.42 -10.43
CA ILE A 119 -9.95 7.02 -10.07
C ILE A 119 -10.05 6.95 -8.55
N LEU A 120 -11.14 6.38 -8.06
CA LEU A 120 -11.27 6.05 -6.65
C LEU A 120 -10.53 4.75 -6.38
N SER A 121 -9.74 4.72 -5.31
CA SER A 121 -9.06 3.50 -4.88
C SER A 121 -10.11 2.39 -4.70
N VAL A 122 -9.95 1.30 -5.46
CA VAL A 122 -10.69 0.07 -5.17
C VAL A 122 -10.36 -0.38 -3.75
N PRO A 123 -11.32 -0.97 -2.99
CA PRO A 123 -11.12 -1.38 -1.60
C PRO A 123 -9.88 -2.27 -1.35
N TYR A 124 -9.39 -2.95 -2.40
CA TYR A 124 -8.19 -3.78 -2.34
C TYR A 124 -6.87 -2.99 -2.25
N ALA A 125 -6.83 -1.74 -2.72
CA ALA A 125 -5.63 -0.88 -2.62
C ALA A 125 -5.42 -0.31 -1.21
N LEU A 126 -6.49 -0.18 -0.41
CA LEU A 126 -6.41 0.24 0.99
C LEU A 126 -5.75 -0.81 1.90
N HIS A 127 -5.70 -2.08 1.47
CA HIS A 127 -4.97 -3.13 2.19
C HIS A 127 -3.49 -3.26 1.79
N ALA A 128 -3.06 -2.68 0.66
CA ALA A 128 -1.65 -2.68 0.26
C ALA A 128 -0.83 -1.57 0.97
N LYS A 129 -1.46 -0.43 1.31
CA LYS A 129 -0.80 0.68 2.04
C LYS A 129 -0.83 0.52 3.58
N THR A 130 -0.66 -0.70 4.08
CA THR A 130 -0.28 -0.92 5.50
C THR A 130 0.99 -1.77 5.63
N VAL A 131 1.75 -2.01 4.54
CA VAL A 131 3.02 -2.75 4.63
C VAL A 131 4.24 -2.02 4.03
N GLU A 132 4.07 -0.90 3.34
CA GLU A 132 5.18 -0.01 2.97
C GLU A 132 5.37 1.13 3.98
N SER A 133 5.81 0.72 5.17
CA SER A 133 6.71 1.50 6.00
C SER A 133 7.47 0.52 6.91
N ILE A 134 8.04 -0.51 6.31
CA ILE A 134 9.38 -0.93 6.73
C ILE A 134 10.32 -0.15 5.81
N SER A 135 10.37 1.17 6.01
CA SER A 135 11.64 1.87 5.82
C SER A 135 12.52 1.40 6.97
N GLY A 136 13.02 0.18 6.82
CA GLY A 136 14.35 -0.09 7.30
C GLY A 136 15.23 0.89 6.54
N SER A 137 15.54 2.03 7.17
CA SER A 137 16.95 2.35 7.21
C SER A 137 17.58 1.11 7.83
N ILE A 138 18.09 0.24 6.95
CA ILE A 138 19.25 -0.58 7.28
C ILE A 138 20.39 0.46 7.42
N ASP A 139 20.29 1.31 8.44
CA ASP A 139 21.48 1.64 9.19
C ASP A 139 21.74 0.36 9.94
N SER A 140 22.69 -0.37 9.38
CA SER A 140 23.24 -1.63 9.86
C SER A 140 23.94 -1.50 11.22
N ASP A 141 23.43 -0.64 12.12
CA ASP A 141 24.04 -0.29 13.39
C ASP A 141 23.02 -0.05 14.52
N ASN A 142 21.82 -0.63 14.47
CA ASN A 142 21.00 -0.79 15.68
C ASN A 142 20.26 -2.14 15.73
N TYR A 143 21.00 -3.21 15.43
CA TYR A 143 20.79 -4.45 16.17
C TYR A 143 21.15 -4.15 17.63
N LEU A 144 20.19 -3.64 18.40
CA LEU A 144 20.30 -3.54 19.86
C LEU A 144 20.15 -4.94 20.45
N ASP A 145 21.18 -5.74 20.20
CA ASP A 145 21.55 -6.89 21.02
C ASP A 145 22.05 -6.36 22.37
N GLY A 146 21.08 -6.03 23.22
CA GLY A 146 21.37 -5.41 24.51
C GLY A 146 20.20 -5.27 25.45
N LEU A 147 18.96 -5.51 25.01
CA LEU A 147 17.78 -5.59 25.88
C LEU A 147 16.88 -6.77 25.49
N GLY A 148 17.42 -7.98 25.62
CA GLY A 148 16.68 -9.24 25.84
C GLY A 148 15.50 -9.52 24.89
N GLY A 149 15.77 -10.31 23.85
CA GLY A 149 14.81 -10.75 22.84
C GLY A 149 13.41 -11.10 23.34
N GLY A 150 12.41 -10.74 22.52
CA GLY A 150 11.01 -11.09 22.74
C GLY A 150 10.07 -9.98 22.26
N GLY A 151 9.88 -9.87 20.95
CA GLY A 151 8.61 -9.40 20.38
C GLY A 151 8.09 -8.02 20.78
N ILE A 152 8.92 -6.98 20.86
CA ILE A 152 8.43 -5.60 21.07
C ILE A 152 8.97 -4.68 19.98
N ASP A 153 8.07 -4.08 19.19
CA ASP A 153 8.38 -3.05 18.19
C ASP A 153 7.86 -1.68 18.62
N PHE A 154 8.39 -0.59 18.06
CA PHE A 154 7.85 0.76 18.29
C PHE A 154 7.95 1.63 17.04
N SER A 155 7.12 2.67 16.97
CA SER A 155 7.18 3.69 15.92
C SER A 155 6.98 5.07 16.54
N LEU A 156 8.05 5.86 16.57
CA LEU A 156 8.04 7.23 17.10
C LEU A 156 9.12 8.06 16.38
N ALA A 157 8.70 9.00 15.53
CA ALA A 157 9.61 9.74 14.65
C ALA A 157 10.73 10.49 15.43
N GLY A 158 11.98 10.27 15.07
CA GLY A 158 13.12 11.01 15.64
C GLY A 158 13.42 10.72 17.12
N ARG A 159 12.90 9.63 17.69
CA ARG A 159 13.17 9.21 19.06
C ARG A 159 13.55 7.74 19.16
N ASN A 160 14.56 7.48 19.98
CA ASN A 160 15.06 6.15 20.29
C ASN A 160 14.52 5.69 21.66
N PRO A 161 14.22 4.40 21.84
CA PRO A 161 13.76 3.86 23.10
C PRO A 161 14.92 3.81 24.09
N VAL A 162 14.67 4.26 25.31
CA VAL A 162 15.59 4.13 26.44
C VAL A 162 15.23 2.90 27.28
N SER A 163 13.93 2.58 27.39
CA SER A 163 13.45 1.39 28.11
C SER A 163 12.11 0.95 27.55
N LEU A 164 12.02 -0.32 27.12
CA LEU A 164 10.79 -0.98 26.68
C LEU A 164 10.53 -2.19 27.59
N PRO A 165 9.74 -2.05 28.66
CA PRO A 165 9.48 -3.15 29.57
C PRO A 165 8.59 -4.20 28.91
N LYS A 166 8.88 -5.47 29.19
CA LYS A 166 8.03 -6.58 28.75
C LYS A 166 6.69 -6.56 29.50
N PRO A 167 5.56 -6.83 28.82
CA PRO A 167 4.29 -7.05 29.49
C PRO A 167 4.38 -8.25 30.43
N ASP A 168 3.78 -8.10 31.61
CA ASP A 168 3.57 -9.21 32.54
C ASP A 168 2.19 -9.79 32.25
N TYR A 169 2.14 -11.05 31.84
CA TYR A 169 0.93 -11.77 31.44
C TYR A 169 1.09 -13.25 31.75
N ASN A 170 0.00 -13.90 32.18
CA ASN A 170 -0.04 -15.33 32.52
C ASN A 170 -1.22 -16.00 31.82
N VAL A 171 -1.35 -15.75 30.52
CA VAL A 171 -2.41 -16.32 29.69
C VAL A 171 -1.80 -17.19 28.60
N GLN A 172 -2.42 -18.35 28.38
CA GLN A 172 -2.06 -19.29 27.30
C GLN A 172 -2.69 -18.84 25.98
N GLU A 173 -2.43 -17.60 25.59
CA GLU A 173 -2.90 -17.04 24.33
C GLU A 173 -1.76 -16.25 23.69
N GLU A 174 -1.50 -16.54 22.41
CA GLU A 174 -0.61 -15.75 21.58
C GLU A 174 -1.38 -14.62 20.92
N GLY A 175 -0.72 -13.50 20.68
CA GLY A 175 -1.37 -12.35 20.07
C GLY A 175 -0.45 -11.18 19.88
N LYS A 176 -0.78 -10.33 18.92
CA LYS A 176 -0.15 -9.06 18.64
C LYS A 176 -1.07 -7.96 19.13
N VAL A 177 -0.56 -7.11 20.01
CA VAL A 177 -1.27 -5.92 20.51
C VAL A 177 -0.51 -4.67 20.10
N VAL A 178 -1.20 -3.79 19.38
CA VAL A 178 -0.68 -2.47 19.03
C VAL A 178 -1.25 -1.44 20.00
N VAL A 179 -0.37 -0.66 20.62
CA VAL A 179 -0.68 0.36 21.62
C VAL A 179 -0.36 1.74 21.05
N LYS A 180 -1.36 2.61 20.94
CA LYS A 180 -1.16 4.03 20.62
C LYS A 180 -0.63 4.74 21.84
N ILE A 181 0.48 5.47 21.70
CA ILE A 181 1.11 6.21 22.80
C ILE A 181 1.20 7.70 22.50
N ARG A 182 1.26 8.49 23.59
CA ARG A 182 1.71 9.89 23.54
C ARG A 182 2.89 10.08 24.47
N VAL A 183 3.92 10.77 23.97
CA VAL A 183 5.20 10.97 24.67
C VAL A 183 5.47 12.46 24.85
N ASN A 184 5.85 12.87 26.06
CA ASN A 184 6.20 14.27 26.35
C ASN A 184 7.65 14.59 25.88
N ARG A 185 8.09 15.84 26.04
CA ARG A 185 9.45 16.25 25.64
C ARG A 185 10.57 15.53 26.39
N GLU A 186 10.33 15.09 27.62
CA GLU A 186 11.30 14.34 28.42
C GLU A 186 11.43 12.86 28.01
N GLY A 187 10.60 12.39 27.06
CA GLY A 187 10.61 11.00 26.63
C GLY A 187 9.75 10.06 27.47
N ILE A 188 8.88 10.62 28.31
CA ILE A 188 7.94 9.86 29.16
C ILE A 188 6.63 9.64 28.41
N VAL A 189 6.14 8.40 28.39
CA VAL A 189 4.81 8.07 27.87
C VAL A 189 3.75 8.59 28.85
N THR A 190 2.93 9.54 28.41
CA THR A 190 1.86 10.17 29.21
C THR A 190 0.47 9.63 28.90
N TYR A 191 0.33 8.89 27.80
CA TYR A 191 -0.92 8.26 27.38
C TYR A 191 -0.62 6.96 26.65
N ALA A 192 -1.41 5.92 26.91
CA ALA A 192 -1.36 4.65 26.20
C ALA A 192 -2.77 4.06 26.04
N GLU A 193 -3.11 3.65 24.82
CA GLU A 193 -4.39 3.03 24.46
C GLU A 193 -4.11 1.76 23.65
N ALA A 194 -4.46 0.60 24.20
CA ALA A 194 -4.29 -0.70 23.56
C ALA A 194 -5.49 -1.06 22.66
N GLY A 195 -5.28 -1.93 21.67
CA GLY A 195 -6.33 -2.31 20.72
C GLY A 195 -6.36 -1.41 19.48
N ALA A 196 -5.26 -0.75 19.16
CA ALA A 196 -5.14 0.03 17.94
C ALA A 196 -5.13 -0.87 16.69
N GLN A 197 -5.30 -0.25 15.52
CA GLN A 197 -5.22 -0.93 14.23
C GLN A 197 -3.94 -1.75 14.12
N GLY A 198 -4.08 -3.03 13.75
CA GLY A 198 -2.99 -4.01 13.73
C GLY A 198 -3.01 -4.97 14.92
N THR A 199 -3.82 -4.73 15.95
CA THR A 199 -4.08 -5.71 17.02
C THR A 199 -4.87 -6.90 16.48
N ASN A 200 -4.48 -8.14 16.80
CA ASN A 200 -5.14 -9.37 16.32
C ASN A 200 -5.76 -10.23 17.43
N THR A 201 -5.72 -9.78 18.69
CA THR A 201 -6.36 -10.43 19.83
C THR A 201 -7.41 -9.50 20.46
N LEU A 202 -8.47 -10.10 20.99
CA LEU A 202 -9.49 -9.42 21.80
C LEU A 202 -9.35 -9.72 23.30
N ASN A 203 -8.30 -10.46 23.69
CA ASN A 203 -8.07 -10.82 25.08
C ASN A 203 -7.76 -9.58 25.91
N LYS A 204 -8.64 -9.29 26.87
CA LYS A 204 -8.56 -8.10 27.72
C LYS A 204 -7.31 -8.08 28.59
N GLU A 205 -6.81 -9.25 29.00
CA GLU A 205 -5.60 -9.36 29.81
C GLU A 205 -4.35 -9.00 29.01
N LEU A 206 -4.26 -9.47 27.76
CA LEU A 206 -3.18 -9.10 26.83
C LEU A 206 -3.20 -7.60 26.50
N LEU A 207 -4.40 -7.06 26.23
CA LEU A 207 -4.59 -5.62 25.98
C LEU A 207 -4.14 -4.77 27.18
N GLU A 208 -4.55 -5.13 28.40
CA GLU A 208 -4.17 -4.41 29.61
C GLU A 208 -2.69 -4.57 29.95
N ALA A 209 -2.11 -5.76 29.77
CA ALA A 209 -0.69 -6.01 29.97
C ALA A 209 0.16 -5.12 29.04
N ALA A 210 -0.18 -5.08 27.75
CA ALA A 210 0.48 -4.23 26.76
C ALA A 210 0.35 -2.74 27.11
N ARG A 211 -0.84 -2.29 27.53
CA ARG A 211 -1.08 -0.90 27.95
C ARG A 211 -0.23 -0.51 29.15
N LYS A 212 -0.16 -1.36 30.18
CA LYS A 212 0.66 -1.12 31.38
C LYS A 212 2.14 -1.07 31.07
N ALA A 213 2.62 -1.97 30.20
CA ALA A 213 4.00 -1.96 29.73
C ALA A 213 4.32 -0.66 28.96
N ALA A 214 3.42 -0.25 28.05
CA ALA A 214 3.60 0.97 27.27
C ALA A 214 3.69 2.24 28.13
N LEU A 215 2.90 2.35 29.21
CA LEU A 215 2.99 3.47 30.15
C LEU A 215 4.33 3.54 30.91
N LYS A 216 5.00 2.40 31.08
CA LYS A 216 6.31 2.32 31.72
C LYS A 216 7.46 2.52 30.72
N ALA A 217 7.17 2.56 29.42
CA ALA A 217 8.18 2.78 28.41
C ALA A 217 8.78 4.19 28.48
N ARG A 218 10.06 4.31 28.14
CA ARG A 218 10.80 5.57 28.09
C ARG A 218 11.55 5.69 26.78
N PHE A 219 11.57 6.91 26.26
CA PHE A 219 12.29 7.32 25.06
C PHE A 219 13.30 8.40 25.42
N ASN A 220 14.21 8.70 24.50
CA ASN A 220 15.10 9.84 24.68
C ASN A 220 14.30 11.16 24.70
N PRO A 221 14.78 12.16 25.47
CA PRO A 221 14.21 13.49 25.43
C PRO A 221 14.43 14.15 24.07
N SER A 222 13.51 15.03 23.66
CA SER A 222 13.60 15.81 22.43
C SER A 222 13.18 17.26 22.69
N THR A 223 14.10 18.18 22.45
CA THR A 223 13.92 19.63 22.65
C THR A 223 13.17 20.30 21.49
N ASP A 224 13.19 19.70 20.29
CA ASP A 224 12.54 20.22 19.07
C ASP A 224 11.12 19.67 18.85
N ALA A 225 10.69 18.68 19.63
CA ALA A 225 9.37 18.08 19.47
C ALA A 225 8.23 19.00 19.95
N ALA A 226 7.02 18.82 19.41
CA ALA A 226 5.78 19.33 20.01
C ALA A 226 5.68 18.89 21.49
N SER A 227 4.89 19.61 22.31
CA SER A 227 4.73 19.30 23.74
C SER A 227 4.29 17.85 24.00
N THR A 228 3.68 17.22 22.99
CA THR A 228 3.29 15.82 23.00
C THR A 228 3.44 15.23 21.59
N GLN A 229 4.13 14.11 21.49
CA GLN A 229 4.36 13.38 20.25
C GLN A 229 3.56 12.07 20.25
N ARG A 230 2.93 11.74 19.11
CA ARG A 230 2.14 10.50 18.95
C ARG A 230 2.99 9.42 18.31
N GLY A 231 2.80 8.17 18.72
CA GLY A 231 3.45 7.01 18.14
C GLY A 231 2.75 5.71 18.54
N THR A 232 3.39 4.58 18.26
CA THR A 232 2.90 3.25 18.66
C THR A 232 3.98 2.39 19.30
N ILE A 233 3.56 1.45 20.14
CA ILE A 233 4.38 0.31 20.59
C ILE A 233 3.58 -0.95 20.28
N THR A 234 4.22 -1.94 19.68
CA THR A 234 3.65 -3.24 19.35
C THR A 234 4.24 -4.29 20.26
N TYR A 235 3.40 -5.10 20.88
CA TYR A 235 3.79 -6.24 21.70
C TYR A 235 3.32 -7.53 21.03
N HIS A 236 4.22 -8.49 20.87
CA HIS A 236 3.94 -9.83 20.39
C HIS A 236 4.03 -10.78 21.58
N PHE A 237 2.87 -11.26 22.01
CA PHE A 237 2.70 -12.25 23.05
C PHE A 237 2.88 -13.63 22.44
N LEU A 238 3.80 -14.39 23.01
CA LEU A 238 4.02 -15.79 22.68
C LEU A 238 3.27 -16.66 23.67
N LEU A 239 2.83 -17.84 23.21
CA LEU A 239 2.28 -18.88 24.06
C LEU A 239 3.34 -19.30 25.09
N GLN A 240 3.00 -19.22 26.38
CA GLN A 240 3.85 -19.63 27.50
C GLN A 240 3.58 -21.07 27.93
#